data_AF-A0A4Q3C5K9-F1
#
_entry.id   AF-A0A4Q3C5K9-F1
#
_cell.length_a   1.000
_cell.length_b   1.000
_cell.length_c   1.000
_cell.angle_alpha   90.00
_cell.angle_beta   90.00
_cell.angle_gamma   90.00
#
_symmetry.space_group_name_H-M   'P 1'
#
loop_
_entity.id
_entity.type
_entity.pdbx_description
1 polymer ?
#
loop_
_entity_poly.entity_id
_entity_poly.type
_entity_poly.pdbx_seq_one_letter_code
_entity_poly.pdbx_strand_id
1 'polypeptide(L)'
;MKTKNLLLVMVVLGLSFTQCTKQDDAEVIKGSSAAKTSNKDGQARVQALCTNCQESWYKITGNDAFNYAWTFSPILKFDRAAPDYPTSIDNIWASTDPNSIVCDGTLVMINRDAPRSKNFPTYYEVQRHPNNNNRIFIDFWWTYKTQTTCFAGQGGHDYDWEHIVVQVNTQTNRIVTVTYFQHSGWYTKDWRNVAAGTRPEVYVGKKAHGSYHNRNTISFPGYDCTYYGDYRNPNGSADEVYTWNNSLHGMDCGNQYFNFNGNFGSIGKGPLYRYRDYWSFSSCNGSAGITGTDGCSQSDFPAGTQIGSIQ
;
A
#
# COMPACT_ATOMS: atom_id res chain seq x y z
N MET A 1 -10.16 21.62 -64.46
CA MET A 1 -9.83 20.35 -63.77
C MET A 1 -8.62 20.58 -62.86
N LYS A 2 -8.82 20.65 -61.55
CA LYS A 2 -7.75 20.59 -60.54
C LYS A 2 -8.30 19.84 -59.32
N THR A 3 -7.75 18.65 -59.10
CA THR A 3 -8.06 17.71 -58.02
C THR A 3 -7.48 18.21 -56.70
N LYS A 4 -8.27 18.12 -55.63
CA LYS A 4 -7.85 18.39 -54.25
C LYS A 4 -7.30 17.08 -53.65
N ASN A 5 -6.04 17.08 -53.26
CA ASN A 5 -5.45 16.01 -52.46
C ASN A 5 -5.62 16.32 -50.97
N LEU A 6 -6.30 15.42 -50.27
CA LEU A 6 -6.45 15.39 -48.82
C LEU A 6 -5.20 14.71 -48.23
N LEU A 7 -4.38 15.44 -47.48
CA LEU A 7 -3.24 14.85 -46.76
C LEU A 7 -3.69 14.48 -45.34
N LEU A 8 -3.79 13.18 -45.08
CA LEU A 8 -4.01 12.60 -43.76
C LEU A 8 -2.64 12.48 -43.06
N VAL A 9 -2.42 13.22 -41.98
CA VAL A 9 -1.21 13.10 -41.16
C VAL A 9 -1.45 12.02 -40.10
N MET A 10 -0.83 10.85 -40.29
CA MET A 10 -0.67 9.81 -39.27
C MET A 10 0.63 10.06 -38.51
N VAL A 11 0.53 10.43 -37.23
CA VAL A 11 1.67 10.47 -36.31
C VAL A 11 1.87 9.07 -35.74
N VAL A 12 2.93 8.40 -36.18
CA VAL A 12 3.48 7.20 -35.53
C VAL A 12 4.50 7.68 -34.51
N LEU A 13 4.18 7.60 -33.23
CA LEU A 13 5.15 7.78 -32.15
C LEU A 13 5.66 6.41 -31.71
N GLY A 14 6.95 6.19 -31.93
CA GLY A 14 7.66 4.98 -31.53
C GLY A 14 7.72 4.86 -30.02
N LEU A 15 7.12 3.78 -29.50
CA LEU A 15 7.32 3.33 -28.13
C LEU A 15 8.67 2.61 -28.06
N SER A 16 9.65 3.26 -27.46
CA SER A 16 10.87 2.60 -26.99
C SER A 16 10.51 1.71 -25.81
N PHE A 17 10.43 0.39 -26.05
CA PHE A 17 10.20 -0.64 -25.06
C PHE A 17 11.44 -0.84 -24.19
N THR A 18 11.38 -0.43 -22.93
CA THR A 18 12.23 -1.03 -21.89
C THR A 18 11.62 -2.39 -21.56
N GLN A 19 12.27 -3.46 -22.02
CA GLN A 19 11.82 -4.83 -21.82
C GLN A 19 12.02 -5.23 -20.35
N CYS A 20 10.94 -5.48 -19.61
CA CYS A 20 10.99 -6.39 -18.47
C CYS A 20 10.70 -7.80 -19.01
N THR A 21 11.73 -8.62 -19.08
CA THR A 21 11.62 -10.01 -19.53
C THR A 21 10.82 -10.84 -18.54
N LYS A 22 9.83 -11.55 -19.06
CA LYS A 22 9.09 -12.62 -18.41
C LYS A 22 10.07 -13.68 -17.87
N GLN A 23 9.89 -14.10 -16.61
CA GLN A 23 10.61 -15.22 -16.04
C GLN A 23 9.74 -16.48 -16.22
N ASP A 24 10.29 -17.49 -16.90
CA ASP A 24 9.60 -18.76 -17.19
C ASP A 24 9.61 -19.70 -15.99
N ASP A 25 8.52 -20.49 -15.87
CA ASP A 25 8.19 -21.39 -14.77
C ASP A 25 9.22 -22.53 -14.63
N ALA A 26 9.74 -22.73 -13.41
CA ALA A 26 10.61 -23.85 -13.08
C ALA A 26 9.81 -25.02 -12.50
N GLU A 27 10.12 -26.22 -13.00
CA GLU A 27 9.49 -27.51 -12.71
C GLU A 27 9.50 -27.90 -11.21
N VAL A 28 8.35 -28.43 -10.77
CA VAL A 28 8.12 -28.97 -9.42
C VAL A 28 8.68 -30.39 -9.31
N ILE A 29 9.72 -30.58 -8.50
CA ILE A 29 10.20 -31.90 -8.06
C ILE A 29 9.45 -32.31 -6.78
N LYS A 30 8.78 -33.47 -6.82
CA LYS A 30 8.12 -34.13 -5.67
C LYS A 30 9.14 -34.80 -4.75
N GLY A 31 8.99 -34.65 -3.43
CA GLY A 31 9.76 -35.38 -2.42
C GLY A 31 9.19 -35.34 -0.99
N SER A 32 8.51 -36.43 -0.61
CA SER A 32 8.21 -37.04 0.71
C SER A 32 8.47 -36.33 2.08
N SER A 33 7.34 -36.13 2.80
CA SER A 33 6.96 -36.53 4.20
C SER A 33 7.94 -36.75 5.37
N ALA A 34 7.44 -36.32 6.55
CA ALA A 34 7.63 -36.77 7.96
C ALA A 34 8.46 -35.79 8.84
N ALA A 35 8.15 -35.46 10.12
CA ALA A 35 7.20 -35.97 11.11
C ALA A 35 6.84 -34.87 12.14
N LYS A 36 5.73 -35.07 12.87
CA LYS A 36 5.26 -34.28 14.01
C LYS A 36 6.14 -34.47 15.26
N THR A 37 6.40 -33.38 15.98
CA THR A 37 6.49 -33.42 17.45
C THR A 37 6.04 -32.09 18.04
N SER A 38 5.02 -32.15 18.88
CA SER A 38 4.51 -31.06 19.70
C SER A 38 5.37 -30.85 20.93
N ASN A 39 5.66 -29.60 21.29
CA ASN A 39 5.89 -29.24 22.69
C ASN A 39 5.17 -27.93 23.00
N LYS A 40 4.41 -27.97 24.10
CA LYS A 40 3.80 -26.82 24.77
C LYS A 40 4.85 -26.16 25.66
N ASP A 41 4.58 -24.89 25.95
CA ASP A 41 5.19 -23.99 26.93
C ASP A 41 6.46 -23.22 26.55
N GLY A 42 6.37 -21.92 26.81
CA GLY A 42 7.40 -20.91 26.61
C GLY A 42 6.88 -19.79 25.72
N GLN A 43 6.59 -18.62 26.31
CA GLN A 43 6.62 -17.34 25.59
C GLN A 43 8.02 -17.18 25.01
N ALA A 44 8.27 -17.79 23.85
CA ALA A 44 9.46 -17.56 23.07
C ALA A 44 9.41 -16.09 22.69
N ARG A 45 10.38 -15.30 23.17
CA ARG A 45 10.77 -14.08 22.45
C ARG A 45 10.99 -14.55 21.02
N VAL A 46 10.08 -14.19 20.12
CA VAL A 46 10.20 -14.48 18.69
C VAL A 46 11.57 -13.97 18.29
N GLN A 47 12.47 -14.89 17.98
CA GLN A 47 13.82 -14.53 17.59
C GLN A 47 13.68 -13.68 16.33
N ALA A 48 14.23 -12.46 16.37
CA ALA A 48 14.17 -11.57 15.23
C ALA A 48 14.80 -12.29 14.02
N LEU A 49 14.06 -12.36 12.90
CA LEU A 49 14.54 -13.05 11.71
C LEU A 49 15.81 -12.36 11.19
N CYS A 50 15.78 -11.02 11.15
CA CYS A 50 16.92 -10.18 10.80
C CYS A 50 17.21 -9.14 11.90
N THR A 51 18.49 -8.82 12.11
CA THR A 51 18.95 -8.11 13.32
C THR A 51 19.03 -6.58 13.21
N ASN A 52 18.53 -5.98 12.12
CA ASN A 52 18.69 -4.54 11.83
C ASN A 52 17.37 -3.78 11.70
N CYS A 53 16.25 -4.34 12.15
CA CYS A 53 15.00 -3.60 12.21
C CYS A 53 15.11 -2.45 13.23
N GLN A 54 14.75 -1.25 12.80
CA GLN A 54 14.75 -0.06 13.66
C GLN A 54 13.36 0.55 13.70
N GLU A 55 12.88 0.78 14.92
CA GLU A 55 11.67 1.55 15.18
C GLU A 55 11.99 3.04 15.30
N SER A 56 11.01 3.88 14.96
CA SER A 56 11.15 5.32 15.15
C SER A 56 11.27 5.66 16.63
N TRP A 57 12.19 6.56 16.98
CA TRP A 57 12.30 7.14 18.33
C TRP A 57 11.04 7.85 18.79
N TYR A 58 10.19 8.25 17.85
CA TYR A 58 8.93 8.96 18.11
C TYR A 58 7.71 8.04 18.05
N LYS A 59 7.92 6.72 17.98
CA LYS A 59 6.84 5.73 17.95
C LYS A 59 6.02 5.78 19.23
N ILE A 60 4.70 5.79 19.08
CA ILE A 60 3.73 5.58 20.16
C ILE A 60 3.36 4.10 20.13
N THR A 61 3.32 3.45 21.29
CA THR A 61 3.04 2.01 21.42
C THR A 61 1.89 1.73 22.41
N GLY A 62 1.50 0.46 22.52
CA GLY A 62 0.50 0.01 23.50
C GLY A 62 -0.91 0.58 23.26
N ASN A 63 -1.64 0.80 24.35
CA ASN A 63 -3.05 1.21 24.31
C ASN A 63 -3.24 2.58 23.63
N ASP A 64 -2.31 3.51 23.80
CA ASP A 64 -2.42 4.83 23.17
C ASP A 64 -2.36 4.72 21.65
N ALA A 65 -1.40 3.95 21.13
CA ALA A 65 -1.29 3.69 19.70
C ALA A 65 -2.53 3.00 19.16
N PHE A 66 -3.04 1.98 19.86
CA PHE A 66 -4.26 1.28 19.49
C PHE A 66 -5.47 2.23 19.47
N ASN A 67 -5.63 3.08 20.48
CA ASN A 67 -6.76 4.00 20.57
C ASN A 67 -6.74 5.03 19.43
N TYR A 68 -5.56 5.56 19.07
CA TYR A 68 -5.42 6.43 17.91
C TYR A 68 -5.75 5.69 16.61
N ALA A 69 -5.14 4.52 16.40
CA ALA A 69 -5.40 3.71 15.21
C ALA A 69 -6.89 3.37 15.11
N TRP A 70 -7.50 2.87 16.17
CA TRP A 70 -8.92 2.54 16.23
C TRP A 70 -9.80 3.75 15.90
N THR A 71 -9.51 4.92 16.45
CA THR A 71 -10.33 6.13 16.27
C THR A 71 -10.27 6.65 14.83
N PHE A 72 -9.10 6.61 14.21
CA PHE A 72 -8.84 7.26 12.92
C PHE A 72 -8.69 6.29 11.75
N SER A 73 -8.90 4.99 11.96
CA SER A 73 -8.75 4.00 10.90
C SER A 73 -9.75 4.25 9.75
N PRO A 74 -9.33 4.01 8.50
CA PRO A 74 -10.12 4.34 7.32
C PRO A 74 -11.24 3.34 7.05
N ILE A 75 -12.14 3.73 6.16
CA ILE A 75 -13.05 2.85 5.44
C ILE A 75 -12.42 2.56 4.09
N LEU A 76 -12.09 1.31 3.80
CA LEU A 76 -11.67 0.91 2.46
C LEU A 76 -12.90 0.70 1.57
N LYS A 77 -12.88 1.24 0.36
CA LYS A 77 -13.93 1.11 -0.65
C LYS A 77 -13.36 0.43 -1.88
N PHE A 78 -13.72 -0.82 -2.07
CA PHE A 78 -13.23 -1.63 -3.19
C PHE A 78 -14.08 -1.43 -4.43
N ASP A 79 -13.51 -1.69 -5.60
CA ASP A 79 -14.32 -1.85 -6.80
C ASP A 79 -15.31 -3.01 -6.62
N ARG A 80 -16.56 -2.86 -7.09
CA ARG A 80 -17.58 -3.92 -7.03
C ARG A 80 -17.18 -5.22 -7.71
N ALA A 81 -16.21 -5.14 -8.64
CA ALA A 81 -15.63 -6.25 -9.35
C ALA A 81 -14.13 -6.36 -9.04
N ALA A 82 -13.70 -5.96 -7.84
CA ALA A 82 -12.36 -6.20 -7.33
C ALA A 82 -12.03 -7.69 -7.47
N PRO A 83 -10.91 -8.04 -8.13
CA PRO A 83 -10.52 -9.42 -8.24
C PRO A 83 -10.17 -9.96 -6.85
N ASP A 84 -9.41 -9.24 -6.06
CA ASP A 84 -8.87 -9.71 -4.80
C ASP A 84 -8.93 -8.66 -3.69
N TYR A 85 -8.55 -9.11 -2.50
CA TYR A 85 -8.53 -8.32 -1.27
C TYR A 85 -7.20 -8.52 -0.54
N PRO A 86 -6.83 -7.60 0.38
CA PRO A 86 -5.67 -7.79 1.22
C PRO A 86 -5.69 -9.11 1.99
N THR A 87 -4.53 -9.46 2.53
CA THR A 87 -4.34 -10.66 3.32
C THR A 87 -3.48 -10.45 4.56
N SER A 88 -3.40 -11.47 5.41
CA SER A 88 -2.48 -11.44 6.54
C SER A 88 -1.05 -11.66 6.09
N ILE A 89 -0.10 -11.08 6.81
CA ILE A 89 1.31 -11.26 6.56
C ILE A 89 1.66 -12.74 6.76
N ASP A 90 1.07 -13.43 7.75
CA ASP A 90 1.20 -14.89 7.88
C ASP A 90 0.86 -15.65 6.59
N ASN A 91 -0.20 -15.24 5.87
CA ASN A 91 -0.56 -15.87 4.59
C ASN A 91 0.44 -15.54 3.48
N ILE A 92 1.02 -14.35 3.47
CA ILE A 92 2.12 -13.99 2.56
C ILE A 92 3.31 -14.93 2.81
N TRP A 93 3.70 -15.12 4.07
CA TRP A 93 4.80 -16.01 4.45
C TRP A 93 4.52 -17.47 4.10
N ALA A 94 3.31 -17.96 4.39
CA ALA A 94 2.88 -19.31 4.02
C ALA A 94 2.82 -19.55 2.50
N SER A 95 2.76 -18.47 1.71
CA SER A 95 2.69 -18.52 0.23
C SER A 95 4.04 -18.26 -0.45
N THR A 96 5.10 -18.08 0.34
CA THR A 96 6.46 -17.74 -0.12
C THR A 96 7.36 -18.97 -0.02
N ASP A 97 8.30 -19.13 -0.96
CA ASP A 97 9.33 -20.16 -0.90
C ASP A 97 10.13 -20.01 0.40
N PRO A 98 10.10 -20.99 1.31
CA PRO A 98 10.85 -20.92 2.56
C PRO A 98 12.35 -20.68 2.37
N ASN A 99 12.93 -21.11 1.24
CA ASN A 99 14.35 -20.89 0.95
C ASN A 99 14.66 -19.46 0.50
N SER A 100 13.66 -18.70 0.07
CA SER A 100 13.80 -17.28 -0.30
C SER A 100 13.77 -16.34 0.91
N ILE A 101 13.35 -16.86 2.08
CA ILE A 101 13.36 -16.17 3.35
C ILE A 101 14.80 -16.17 3.88
N VAL A 102 15.57 -15.20 3.41
CA VAL A 102 16.94 -14.98 3.85
C VAL A 102 17.12 -13.48 4.04
N CYS A 103 17.76 -13.07 5.13
CA CYS A 103 18.06 -11.65 5.35
C CYS A 103 18.81 -11.06 4.14
N ASP A 104 18.42 -9.86 3.78
CA ASP A 104 18.87 -9.11 2.60
C ASP A 104 18.58 -9.79 1.25
N GLY A 105 17.86 -10.92 1.26
CA GLY A 105 17.37 -11.63 0.08
C GLY A 105 16.11 -11.02 -0.52
N THR A 106 15.52 -11.75 -1.46
CA THR A 106 14.27 -11.38 -2.14
C THR A 106 13.29 -12.54 -2.03
N LEU A 107 12.09 -12.27 -1.50
CA LEU A 107 11.03 -13.27 -1.39
C LEU A 107 10.56 -13.73 -2.77
N VAL A 108 10.28 -15.03 -2.89
CA VAL A 108 9.75 -15.66 -4.10
C VAL A 108 8.39 -16.26 -3.81
N MET A 109 7.35 -15.78 -4.49
CA MET A 109 5.98 -16.27 -4.29
C MET A 109 5.81 -17.62 -4.97
N ILE A 110 5.35 -18.63 -4.23
CA ILE A 110 5.07 -19.97 -4.75
C ILE A 110 3.56 -20.29 -4.79
N ASN A 111 2.75 -19.52 -4.06
CA ASN A 111 1.30 -19.62 -4.11
C ASN A 111 0.67 -18.23 -4.37
N ARG A 112 0.15 -18.05 -5.58
CA ARG A 112 -0.43 -16.80 -6.06
C ARG A 112 -1.95 -16.71 -5.88
N ASP A 113 -2.56 -17.63 -5.13
CA ASP A 113 -4.00 -17.65 -4.90
C ASP A 113 -4.43 -16.46 -4.04
N ALA A 114 -4.85 -15.39 -4.72
CA ALA A 114 -5.26 -14.13 -4.11
C ALA A 114 -6.61 -14.29 -3.35
N PRO A 115 -6.70 -13.78 -2.10
CA PRO A 115 -7.92 -13.91 -1.30
C PRO A 115 -9.12 -13.23 -1.96
N ARG A 116 -10.30 -13.82 -1.77
CA ARG A 116 -11.59 -13.29 -2.25
C ARG A 116 -12.51 -12.83 -1.11
N SER A 117 -12.00 -12.81 0.12
CA SER A 117 -12.73 -12.43 1.33
C SER A 117 -12.32 -11.04 1.80
N LYS A 118 -13.29 -10.27 2.32
CA LYS A 118 -13.07 -8.96 2.96
C LYS A 118 -12.61 -9.05 4.42
N ASN A 119 -12.27 -10.25 4.90
CA ASN A 119 -11.72 -10.47 6.23
C ASN A 119 -10.19 -10.50 6.16
N PHE A 120 -9.56 -9.36 6.46
CA PHE A 120 -8.11 -9.19 6.43
C PHE A 120 -7.65 -8.17 7.48
N PRO A 121 -6.45 -8.33 8.04
CA PRO A 121 -5.92 -7.40 9.04
C PRO A 121 -5.60 -6.04 8.42
N THR A 122 -5.67 -5.00 9.25
CA THR A 122 -5.06 -3.70 8.98
C THR A 122 -3.87 -3.50 9.91
N TYR A 123 -2.70 -3.23 9.34
CA TYR A 123 -1.50 -2.98 10.12
C TYR A 123 -1.32 -1.49 10.36
N TYR A 124 -0.74 -1.11 11.48
CA TYR A 124 -0.51 0.30 11.76
C TYR A 124 0.80 0.57 12.51
N GLU A 125 1.31 1.78 12.30
CA GLU A 125 2.29 2.42 13.18
C GLU A 125 1.82 3.83 13.51
N VAL A 126 2.02 4.26 14.76
CA VAL A 126 1.74 5.63 15.20
C VAL A 126 3.04 6.30 15.58
N GLN A 127 3.30 7.49 15.03
CA GLN A 127 4.47 8.29 15.37
C GLN A 127 4.05 9.70 15.79
N ARG A 128 4.73 10.24 16.80
CA ARG A 128 4.60 11.62 17.23
C ARG A 128 5.51 12.51 16.40
N HIS A 129 5.05 13.72 16.08
CA HIS A 129 5.93 14.71 15.48
C HIS A 129 7.04 15.09 16.47
N PRO A 130 8.33 15.13 16.07
CA PRO A 130 9.46 15.36 16.96
C PRO A 130 9.37 16.67 17.75
N ASN A 131 8.84 17.71 17.10
CA ASN A 131 8.75 19.07 17.67
C ASN A 131 7.31 19.52 17.97
N ASN A 132 6.33 18.61 17.98
CA ASN A 132 4.93 18.97 18.25
C ASN A 132 4.18 17.81 18.93
N ASN A 133 4.00 17.90 20.24
CA ASN A 133 3.35 16.86 21.04
C ASN A 133 1.88 16.63 20.71
N ASN A 134 1.24 17.63 20.09
CA ASN A 134 -0.17 17.55 19.71
C ASN A 134 -0.35 17.01 18.29
N ARG A 135 0.73 16.56 17.63
CA ARG A 135 0.69 16.07 16.24
C ARG A 135 1.19 14.65 16.17
N ILE A 136 0.36 13.79 15.61
CA ILE A 136 0.73 12.41 15.33
C ILE A 136 0.47 12.07 13.86
N PHE A 137 1.18 11.07 13.38
CA PHE A 137 1.00 10.43 12.08
C PHE A 137 0.64 8.98 12.34
N ILE A 138 -0.46 8.52 11.75
CA ILE A 138 -0.90 7.15 11.82
C ILE A 138 -0.79 6.57 10.42
N ASP A 139 0.07 5.57 10.26
CA ASP A 139 0.38 4.94 9.00
C ASP A 139 -0.33 3.58 8.96
N PHE A 140 -1.28 3.42 8.04
CA PHE A 140 -2.12 2.22 7.91
C PHE A 140 -1.72 1.43 6.67
N TRP A 141 -1.36 0.15 6.83
CA TRP A 141 -0.89 -0.72 5.76
C TRP A 141 -1.79 -1.92 5.50
N TRP A 142 -1.81 -2.34 4.24
CA TRP A 142 -2.41 -3.57 3.76
C TRP A 142 -1.45 -4.27 2.80
N THR A 143 -1.49 -5.60 2.78
CA THR A 143 -0.65 -6.40 1.88
C THR A 143 -1.48 -7.32 1.01
N TYR A 144 -1.09 -7.47 -0.25
CA TYR A 144 -1.71 -8.36 -1.22
C TYR A 144 -0.68 -9.38 -1.69
N LYS A 145 -1.15 -10.56 -2.11
CA LYS A 145 -0.26 -11.56 -2.71
C LYS A 145 0.23 -11.15 -4.08
N THR A 146 -0.62 -10.53 -4.87
CA THR A 146 -0.33 -10.21 -6.27
C THR A 146 -0.98 -8.91 -6.65
N GLN A 147 -0.29 -8.10 -7.44
CA GLN A 147 -0.93 -7.07 -8.25
C GLN A 147 -1.24 -7.67 -9.62
N THR A 148 -2.48 -7.54 -10.08
CA THR A 148 -2.85 -8.07 -11.40
C THR A 148 -2.33 -7.16 -12.51
N THR A 149 -2.05 -7.74 -13.68
CA THR A 149 -1.60 -6.95 -14.83
C THR A 149 -2.66 -5.95 -15.24
N CYS A 150 -2.26 -4.68 -15.36
CA CYS A 150 -3.15 -3.61 -15.78
C CYS A 150 -3.46 -3.72 -17.28
N PHE A 151 -2.46 -3.77 -18.16
CA PHE A 151 -2.65 -3.86 -19.61
C PHE A 151 -1.51 -4.62 -20.29
N ALA A 152 -1.83 -5.48 -21.27
CA ALA A 152 -0.87 -6.18 -22.13
C ALA A 152 0.32 -6.83 -21.38
N GLY A 153 0.05 -7.44 -20.21
CA GLY A 153 1.07 -8.09 -19.38
C GLY A 153 1.91 -7.15 -18.51
N GLN A 154 1.65 -5.85 -18.53
CA GLN A 154 2.36 -4.85 -17.73
C GLN A 154 1.71 -4.63 -16.37
N GLY A 155 2.49 -4.12 -15.43
CA GLY A 155 2.07 -3.75 -14.08
C GLY A 155 1.83 -4.93 -13.13
N GLY A 156 1.81 -6.18 -13.59
CA GLY A 156 1.66 -7.31 -12.68
C GLY A 156 2.94 -7.59 -11.90
N HIS A 157 2.82 -7.89 -10.61
CA HIS A 157 3.93 -8.35 -9.78
C HIS A 157 3.43 -9.17 -8.58
N ASP A 158 4.34 -9.92 -7.97
CA ASP A 158 4.09 -10.58 -6.71
C ASP A 158 4.40 -9.66 -5.55
N TYR A 159 3.65 -9.85 -4.47
CA TYR A 159 3.57 -9.01 -3.29
C TYR A 159 3.09 -7.60 -3.63
N ASP A 160 2.27 -7.06 -2.74
CA ASP A 160 1.89 -5.67 -2.80
C ASP A 160 1.78 -5.10 -1.39
N TRP A 161 2.13 -3.84 -1.23
CA TRP A 161 2.06 -3.14 0.06
C TRP A 161 1.52 -1.74 -0.18
N GLU A 162 0.30 -1.54 0.29
CA GLU A 162 -0.47 -0.31 0.10
C GLU A 162 -0.71 0.37 1.44
N HIS A 163 -0.72 1.70 1.45
CA HIS A 163 -0.92 2.44 2.68
C HIS A 163 -1.50 3.85 2.50
N ILE A 164 -1.98 4.38 3.63
CA ILE A 164 -2.25 5.80 3.80
C ILE A 164 -1.61 6.30 5.09
N VAL A 165 -1.39 7.62 5.16
CA VAL A 165 -0.96 8.27 6.39
C VAL A 165 -1.98 9.33 6.80
N VAL A 166 -2.44 9.25 8.04
CA VAL A 166 -3.38 10.19 8.64
C VAL A 166 -2.63 11.07 9.63
N GLN A 167 -2.58 12.38 9.38
CA GLN A 167 -2.07 13.35 10.35
C GLN A 167 -3.21 13.80 11.25
N VAL A 168 -2.99 13.75 12.57
CA VAL A 168 -4.00 14.10 13.58
C VAL A 168 -3.47 15.17 14.51
N ASN A 169 -4.33 16.14 14.83
CA ASN A 169 -4.15 17.03 15.97
C ASN A 169 -4.83 16.38 17.19
N THR A 170 -4.03 15.92 18.15
CA THR A 170 -4.50 15.19 19.34
C THR A 170 -5.15 16.10 20.38
N GLN A 171 -4.87 17.41 20.36
CA GLN A 171 -5.54 18.37 21.25
C GLN A 171 -7.00 18.57 20.87
N THR A 172 -7.29 18.64 19.57
CA THR A 172 -8.67 18.77 19.06
C THR A 172 -9.31 17.43 18.75
N ASN A 173 -8.54 16.33 18.77
CA ASN A 173 -8.92 15.00 18.30
C ASN A 173 -9.49 15.03 16.87
N ARG A 174 -8.79 15.72 15.95
CA ARG A 174 -9.23 15.93 14.56
C ARG A 174 -8.13 15.57 13.57
N ILE A 175 -8.56 15.05 12.43
CA ILE A 175 -7.68 14.83 11.28
C ILE A 175 -7.31 16.20 10.68
N VAL A 176 -6.03 16.38 10.37
CA VAL A 176 -5.51 17.58 9.69
C VAL A 176 -5.33 17.29 8.22
N THR A 177 -4.70 16.16 7.89
CA THR A 177 -4.50 15.72 6.51
C THR A 177 -4.62 14.21 6.38
N VAL A 178 -4.95 13.75 5.17
CA VAL A 178 -4.80 12.35 4.77
C VAL A 178 -3.92 12.30 3.53
N THR A 179 -2.86 11.51 3.59
CA THR A 179 -1.94 11.27 2.49
C THR A 179 -2.19 9.89 1.93
N TYR A 180 -2.50 9.84 0.63
CA TYR A 180 -2.81 8.63 -0.09
C TYR A 180 -1.61 8.23 -0.95
N PHE A 181 -1.16 6.99 -0.83
CA PHE A 181 -0.02 6.45 -1.59
C PHE A 181 -0.51 5.56 -2.72
N GLN A 182 0.18 5.62 -3.86
CA GLN A 182 -0.09 4.81 -5.05
C GLN A 182 1.24 4.60 -5.77
N HIS A 183 1.60 3.35 -6.04
CA HIS A 183 2.91 3.02 -6.62
C HIS A 183 4.05 3.67 -5.82
N SER A 184 4.93 4.44 -6.46
CA SER A 184 6.00 5.21 -5.80
C SER A 184 5.65 6.67 -5.50
N GLY A 185 4.41 7.10 -5.78
CA GLY A 185 3.94 8.48 -5.57
C GLY A 185 2.94 8.60 -4.42
N TRP A 186 2.60 9.85 -4.08
CA TRP A 186 1.55 10.13 -3.10
C TRP A 186 1.01 11.55 -3.24
N TYR A 187 -0.15 11.79 -2.62
CA TYR A 187 -0.72 13.12 -2.49
C TYR A 187 -1.51 13.31 -1.21
N THR A 188 -1.48 14.54 -0.70
CA THR A 188 -2.12 14.91 0.56
C THR A 188 -3.38 15.75 0.32
N LYS A 189 -4.46 15.36 1.00
CA LYS A 189 -5.75 16.06 1.03
C LYS A 189 -5.94 16.81 2.33
N ASP A 190 -6.55 17.99 2.25
CA ASP A 190 -6.89 18.81 3.41
C ASP A 190 -8.14 18.26 4.10
N TRP A 191 -8.00 17.93 5.38
CA TRP A 191 -9.07 17.34 6.19
C TRP A 191 -9.53 18.24 7.33
N ARG A 192 -8.98 19.46 7.47
CA ARG A 192 -9.26 20.36 8.61
C ARG A 192 -10.74 20.76 8.70
N ASN A 193 -11.39 20.87 7.55
CA ASN A 193 -12.81 21.26 7.42
C ASN A 193 -13.79 20.07 7.52
N VAL A 194 -13.30 18.83 7.65
CA VAL A 194 -14.15 17.64 7.80
C VAL A 194 -14.65 17.54 9.25
N ALA A 195 -15.88 17.07 9.46
CA ALA A 195 -16.45 16.95 10.80
C ALA A 195 -15.62 16.01 11.71
N ALA A 196 -15.57 16.33 13.00
CA ALA A 196 -14.89 15.45 13.97
C ALA A 196 -15.61 14.10 14.06
N GLY A 197 -14.84 13.02 14.20
CA GLY A 197 -15.36 11.65 14.21
C GLY A 197 -15.59 11.06 12.82
N THR A 198 -15.49 11.84 11.74
CA THR A 198 -15.46 11.28 10.37
C THR A 198 -14.15 10.53 10.14
N ARG A 199 -14.24 9.32 9.59
CA ARG A 199 -13.10 8.49 9.24
C ARG A 199 -12.68 8.70 7.78
N PRO A 200 -11.39 8.56 7.45
CA PRO A 200 -10.93 8.64 6.06
C PRO A 200 -11.62 7.60 5.19
N GLU A 201 -12.06 8.01 4.00
CA GLU A 201 -12.44 7.08 2.95
C GLU A 201 -11.24 6.82 2.05
N VAL A 202 -11.01 5.56 1.72
CA VAL A 202 -9.94 5.12 0.81
C VAL A 202 -10.55 4.26 -0.28
N TYR A 203 -10.63 4.79 -1.48
CA TYR A 203 -11.02 4.06 -2.67
C TYR A 203 -9.83 3.27 -3.17
N VAL A 204 -9.93 1.95 -3.21
CA VAL A 204 -8.82 1.05 -3.58
C VAL A 204 -8.88 0.81 -5.09
N GLY A 205 -7.76 1.00 -5.78
CA GLY A 205 -7.60 0.66 -7.18
C GLY A 205 -7.94 -0.81 -7.45
N LYS A 206 -8.74 -1.09 -8.48
CA LYS A 206 -9.19 -2.44 -8.81
C LYS A 206 -8.05 -3.41 -9.09
N LYS A 207 -6.97 -2.96 -9.74
CA LYS A 207 -5.88 -3.84 -10.22
C LYS A 207 -4.56 -3.56 -9.52
N ALA A 208 -4.26 -2.29 -9.36
CA ALA A 208 -2.99 -1.77 -8.84
C ALA A 208 -3.04 -1.42 -7.35
N HIS A 209 -4.20 -1.61 -6.71
CA HIS A 209 -4.42 -1.46 -5.25
C HIS A 209 -4.08 -0.12 -4.60
N GLY A 210 -3.58 0.86 -5.37
CA GLY A 210 -3.32 2.20 -4.88
C GLY A 210 -4.50 2.75 -4.08
N SER A 211 -4.18 3.52 -3.06
CA SER A 211 -5.18 4.13 -2.17
C SER A 211 -5.63 5.46 -2.74
N TYR A 212 -6.92 5.79 -2.84
CA TYR A 212 -7.36 7.09 -3.41
C TYR A 212 -8.40 7.79 -2.55
N HIS A 213 -8.44 9.12 -2.61
CA HIS A 213 -9.46 9.92 -1.93
C HIS A 213 -10.83 9.88 -2.63
N ASN A 214 -10.88 9.43 -3.89
CA ASN A 214 -12.05 9.55 -4.73
C ASN A 214 -12.35 8.28 -5.54
N ARG A 215 -13.62 8.20 -5.94
CA ARG A 215 -14.12 7.29 -6.96
C ARG A 215 -13.51 7.64 -8.32
N ASN A 216 -13.24 6.65 -9.14
CA ASN A 216 -12.98 6.81 -10.56
C ASN A 216 -13.90 5.90 -11.37
N THR A 217 -14.66 6.52 -12.27
CA THR A 217 -15.65 5.84 -13.12
C THR A 217 -15.22 5.77 -14.58
N ILE A 218 -13.99 6.18 -14.89
CA ILE A 218 -13.45 6.15 -16.25
C ILE A 218 -12.14 5.37 -16.24
N SER A 219 -12.15 4.26 -16.95
CA SER A 219 -10.96 3.47 -17.23
C SER A 219 -11.12 2.81 -18.59
N PHE A 220 -10.03 2.65 -19.31
CA PHE A 220 -9.98 2.00 -20.63
C PHE A 220 -8.63 1.31 -20.81
N PRO A 221 -8.51 0.34 -21.74
CA PRO A 221 -7.30 -0.45 -21.88
C PRO A 221 -6.05 0.43 -22.06
N GLY A 222 -5.06 0.24 -21.19
CA GLY A 222 -3.81 1.00 -21.17
C GLY A 222 -3.84 2.19 -20.20
N TYR A 223 -5.00 2.83 -20.03
CA TYR A 223 -5.16 3.87 -19.02
C TYR A 223 -5.24 3.29 -17.60
N ASP A 224 -5.73 2.06 -17.46
CA ASP A 224 -5.73 1.31 -16.20
C ASP A 224 -4.35 1.02 -15.62
N CYS A 225 -3.27 1.15 -16.41
CA CYS A 225 -1.90 1.12 -15.92
C CYS A 225 -1.39 2.46 -15.39
N THR A 226 -2.15 3.53 -15.58
CA THR A 226 -1.73 4.86 -15.19
C THR A 226 -2.13 5.15 -13.76
N TYR A 227 -1.44 6.13 -13.18
CA TYR A 227 -1.60 6.50 -11.79
C TYR A 227 -3.05 6.79 -11.36
N TYR A 228 -3.90 7.34 -12.23
CA TYR A 228 -5.31 7.59 -11.88
C TYR A 228 -6.31 6.74 -12.65
N GLY A 229 -5.86 6.00 -13.65
CA GLY A 229 -6.75 5.25 -14.51
C GLY A 229 -7.16 3.89 -13.98
N ASP A 230 -6.60 3.44 -12.86
CA ASP A 230 -7.15 2.28 -12.16
C ASP A 230 -8.60 2.55 -11.75
N TYR A 231 -9.46 1.58 -11.96
CA TYR A 231 -10.90 1.74 -11.83
C TYR A 231 -11.35 1.60 -10.37
N ARG A 232 -12.29 2.43 -9.93
CA ARG A 232 -12.76 2.47 -8.53
C ARG A 232 -14.26 2.72 -8.49
N ASN A 233 -15.08 1.68 -8.61
CA ASN A 233 -16.54 1.78 -8.68
C ASN A 233 -17.23 0.93 -7.59
N PRO A 234 -17.12 1.31 -6.30
CA PRO A 234 -17.86 0.65 -5.22
C PRO A 234 -19.37 0.78 -5.41
N ASN A 235 -20.10 -0.20 -4.87
CA ASN A 235 -21.56 -0.27 -4.84
C ASN A 235 -22.09 -0.11 -3.39
N GLY A 236 -21.81 1.04 -2.78
CA GLY A 236 -22.22 1.34 -1.41
C GLY A 236 -21.55 0.40 -0.39
N SER A 237 -22.23 0.17 0.72
CA SER A 237 -21.69 -0.58 1.88
C SER A 237 -21.33 -2.04 1.58
N ALA A 238 -21.84 -2.61 0.49
CA ALA A 238 -21.47 -3.96 0.07
C ALA A 238 -19.98 -4.06 -0.26
N ASP A 239 -19.36 -2.97 -0.71
CA ASP A 239 -17.95 -2.90 -1.11
C ASP A 239 -17.05 -2.16 -0.12
N GLU A 240 -17.59 -1.88 1.07
CA GLU A 240 -16.88 -1.19 2.13
C GLU A 240 -16.31 -2.17 3.16
N VAL A 241 -15.11 -1.87 3.63
CA VAL A 241 -14.48 -2.58 4.74
C VAL A 241 -14.10 -1.56 5.81
N TYR A 242 -14.76 -1.70 6.96
CA TYR A 242 -14.48 -0.94 8.16
C TYR A 242 -13.24 -1.52 8.85
N THR A 243 -12.08 -0.88 8.66
CA THR A 243 -10.78 -1.47 9.03
C THR A 243 -10.62 -1.73 10.53
N TRP A 244 -11.28 -0.94 11.38
CA TRP A 244 -11.25 -1.13 12.83
C TRP A 244 -11.99 -2.40 13.30
N ASN A 245 -12.90 -2.93 12.48
CA ASN A 245 -13.63 -4.17 12.77
C ASN A 245 -12.89 -5.43 12.28
N ASN A 246 -11.85 -5.27 11.45
CA ASN A 246 -11.15 -6.38 10.78
C ASN A 246 -9.78 -6.69 11.39
N SER A 247 -9.64 -6.46 12.69
CA SER A 247 -8.40 -6.61 13.47
C SER A 247 -7.31 -5.59 13.12
N LEU A 248 -6.93 -4.80 14.12
CA LEU A 248 -5.85 -3.82 14.04
C LEU A 248 -4.58 -4.41 14.66
N HIS A 249 -3.50 -4.43 13.89
CA HIS A 249 -2.23 -4.99 14.31
C HIS A 249 -1.13 -3.92 14.30
N GLY A 250 -0.59 -3.61 15.48
CA GLY A 250 0.60 -2.76 15.55
C GLY A 250 1.77 -3.45 14.87
N MET A 251 2.45 -2.75 13.98
CA MET A 251 3.71 -3.22 13.41
C MET A 251 4.82 -2.98 14.42
N ASP A 252 5.70 -3.95 14.64
CA ASP A 252 6.86 -3.79 15.50
C ASP A 252 8.03 -4.69 15.07
N CYS A 253 9.24 -4.33 15.49
CA CYS A 253 10.44 -5.10 15.16
C CYS A 253 10.55 -6.45 15.89
N GLY A 254 9.74 -6.69 16.93
CA GLY A 254 9.62 -7.99 17.60
C GLY A 254 8.85 -9.01 16.77
N ASN A 255 8.06 -8.57 15.78
CA ASN A 255 7.41 -9.44 14.83
C ASN A 255 8.37 -9.82 13.68
N GLN A 256 8.67 -11.12 13.57
CA GLN A 256 9.58 -11.68 12.56
C GLN A 256 9.23 -11.30 11.11
N TYR A 257 7.95 -11.03 10.84
CA TYR A 257 7.50 -10.69 9.51
C TYR A 257 7.80 -9.24 9.14
N PHE A 258 7.65 -8.33 10.11
CA PHE A 258 7.94 -6.90 9.92
C PHE A 258 9.43 -6.60 10.07
N ASN A 259 10.19 -7.45 10.74
CA ASN A 259 11.65 -7.32 10.83
C ASN A 259 12.43 -8.00 9.69
N PHE A 260 11.76 -8.57 8.68
CA PHE A 260 12.43 -9.04 7.46
C PHE A 260 13.03 -7.87 6.68
N ASN A 261 14.36 -7.82 6.56
CA ASN A 261 15.10 -6.72 5.94
C ASN A 261 15.32 -6.88 4.43
N GLY A 262 14.86 -7.99 3.82
CA GLY A 262 14.94 -8.25 2.38
C GLY A 262 13.85 -7.56 1.55
N ASN A 263 13.81 -7.86 0.26
CA ASN A 263 12.79 -7.35 -0.66
C ASN A 263 11.58 -8.30 -0.74
N PHE A 264 10.38 -7.74 -0.78
CA PHE A 264 9.15 -8.43 -1.13
C PHE A 264 9.06 -8.46 -2.66
N GLY A 265 9.56 -9.53 -3.29
CA GLY A 265 9.66 -9.60 -4.75
C GLY A 265 10.37 -8.37 -5.35
N SER A 266 9.82 -7.81 -6.42
CA SER A 266 10.38 -6.63 -7.10
C SER A 266 9.91 -5.28 -6.53
N ILE A 267 8.95 -5.25 -5.60
CA ILE A 267 8.36 -4.00 -5.08
C ILE A 267 9.19 -3.31 -3.98
N GLY A 268 10.24 -3.98 -3.51
CA GLY A 268 11.18 -3.43 -2.53
C GLY A 268 10.89 -3.86 -1.09
N LYS A 269 11.30 -3.03 -0.13
CA LYS A 269 11.32 -3.39 1.29
C LYS A 269 9.92 -3.33 1.93
N GLY A 270 9.74 -4.08 3.02
CA GLY A 270 8.54 -4.03 3.85
C GLY A 270 8.38 -2.73 4.64
N PRO A 271 7.23 -2.50 5.30
CA PRO A 271 6.88 -1.22 5.93
C PRO A 271 7.94 -0.65 6.88
N LEU A 272 8.49 -1.46 7.80
CA LEU A 272 9.46 -0.99 8.81
C LEU A 272 10.86 -0.68 8.25
N TYR A 273 11.11 -0.93 6.97
CA TYR A 273 12.35 -0.60 6.28
C TYR A 273 12.18 0.52 5.24
N ARG A 274 10.99 1.12 5.15
CA ARG A 274 10.75 2.33 4.35
C ARG A 274 11.03 3.57 5.21
N TYR A 275 11.28 4.71 4.56
CA TYR A 275 11.38 5.99 5.27
C TYR A 275 9.99 6.37 5.80
N ARG A 276 9.89 6.71 7.10
CA ARG A 276 8.59 6.93 7.78
C ARG A 276 8.52 8.23 8.57
N ASP A 277 9.47 9.13 8.37
CA ASP A 277 9.45 10.47 8.98
C ASP A 277 8.47 11.36 8.19
N TYR A 278 7.18 11.01 8.23
CA TYR A 278 6.14 11.61 7.40
C TYR A 278 6.00 13.12 7.58
N TRP A 279 6.46 13.65 8.72
CA TRP A 279 6.53 15.10 8.93
C TRP A 279 7.46 15.82 7.93
N SER A 280 8.48 15.13 7.42
CA SER A 280 9.45 15.67 6.47
C SER A 280 9.07 15.43 5.01
N PHE A 281 8.01 14.66 4.74
CA PHE A 281 7.56 14.39 3.38
C PHE A 281 7.00 15.67 2.77
N SER A 282 7.20 15.85 1.47
CA SER A 282 6.42 16.82 0.72
C SER A 282 4.96 16.36 0.64
N SER A 283 4.03 17.30 0.55
CA SER A 283 2.58 17.05 0.41
C SER A 283 2.21 16.22 -0.82
N CYS A 284 3.12 16.10 -1.77
CA CYS A 284 2.96 15.19 -2.88
C CYS A 284 4.31 14.75 -3.42
N ASN A 285 4.30 13.63 -4.14
CA ASN A 285 5.42 13.20 -4.96
C ASN A 285 4.91 12.68 -6.30
N GLY A 286 5.73 12.92 -7.30
CA GLY A 286 5.46 12.58 -8.68
C GLY A 286 5.15 13.79 -9.56
N SER A 287 5.23 13.57 -10.86
CA SER A 287 4.95 14.51 -11.93
C SER A 287 3.70 14.11 -12.71
N ALA A 288 2.91 15.09 -13.14
CA ALA A 288 1.79 14.88 -14.06
C ALA A 288 2.27 14.29 -15.40
N GLY A 289 2.25 12.97 -15.50
CA GLY A 289 2.65 12.21 -16.67
C GLY A 289 1.75 11.00 -16.82
N ILE A 290 1.32 10.72 -18.06
CA ILE A 290 0.43 9.61 -18.39
C ILE A 290 1.03 8.26 -17.92
N THR A 291 2.35 8.14 -17.84
CA THR A 291 3.06 6.92 -17.43
C THR A 291 3.91 7.11 -16.16
N GLY A 292 3.73 8.22 -15.43
CA GLY A 292 4.51 8.56 -14.24
C GLY A 292 3.70 8.47 -12.95
N THR A 293 4.36 8.71 -11.81
CA THR A 293 3.69 9.00 -10.54
C THR A 293 3.03 10.37 -10.64
N ASP A 294 1.72 10.52 -10.49
CA ASP A 294 1.03 11.83 -10.59
C ASP A 294 0.36 12.24 -9.26
N GLY A 295 1.06 12.10 -8.14
CA GLY A 295 0.49 12.52 -6.87
C GLY A 295 0.13 14.01 -6.87
N CYS A 296 1.03 14.86 -7.36
CA CYS A 296 0.89 16.31 -7.20
C CYS A 296 -0.33 16.93 -7.90
N SER A 297 -0.91 16.33 -8.94
CA SER A 297 -2.11 16.90 -9.59
C SER A 297 -3.38 16.84 -8.73
N GLN A 298 -3.41 15.99 -7.69
CA GLN A 298 -4.58 15.82 -6.82
C GLN A 298 -4.38 16.32 -5.39
N SER A 299 -3.19 16.84 -5.05
CA SER A 299 -2.93 17.38 -3.72
C SER A 299 -3.64 18.71 -3.51
N ASP A 300 -4.17 18.94 -2.31
CA ASP A 300 -4.74 20.23 -1.91
C ASP A 300 -3.68 21.25 -1.48
N PHE A 301 -2.41 20.80 -1.40
CA PHE A 301 -1.29 21.62 -0.94
C PHE A 301 -0.26 21.76 -2.05
N PRO A 302 0.37 22.95 -2.20
CA PRO A 302 1.43 23.16 -3.18
C PRO A 302 2.56 22.14 -3.03
N ALA A 303 3.08 21.65 -4.15
CA ALA A 303 4.26 20.79 -4.16
C ALA A 303 5.42 21.45 -3.39
N GLY A 304 6.14 20.65 -2.59
CA GLY A 304 7.18 21.14 -1.68
C GLY A 304 6.69 21.53 -0.28
N THR A 305 5.37 21.69 -0.06
CA THR A 305 4.83 21.89 1.31
C THR A 305 5.18 20.69 2.18
N GLN A 306 5.78 20.88 3.34
CA GLN A 306 6.04 19.76 4.26
C GLN A 306 4.76 19.38 4.98
N ILE A 307 4.38 18.09 4.95
CA ILE A 307 3.15 17.60 5.59
C ILE A 307 3.15 17.98 7.07
N GLY A 308 4.29 17.77 7.75
CA GLY A 308 4.48 18.10 9.15
C GLY A 308 4.44 19.58 9.51
N SER A 309 4.32 20.50 8.55
CA SER A 309 4.08 21.93 8.81
C SER A 309 2.61 22.34 8.74
N ILE A 310 1.72 21.52 8.16
CA ILE A 310 0.31 21.85 7.94
C ILE A 310 -0.44 21.80 9.27
N GLN A 311 -1.16 22.86 9.66
CA GLN A 311 -1.88 22.95 10.93
C GLN A 311 -3.39 23.10 10.73
#